data_AF-A0A6P2FKU0-F1
#
_entry.id   AF-A0A6P2FKU0-F1
#
_cell.length_a   1.000
_cell.length_b   1.000
_cell.length_c   1.000
_cell.angle_alpha   90.00
_cell.angle_beta   90.00
_cell.angle_gamma   90.00
#
_symmetry.space_group_name_H-M   'P 1'
#
loop_
_entity.id
_entity.type
_entity.pdbx_description
1 polymer ?
#
loop_
_entity_poly.entity_id
_entity_poly.type
_entity_poly.pdbx_seq_one_letter_code
_entity_poly.pdbx_strand_id
1 'polypeptide(L)'
;MSANEAIVLDTNIALDLLVFDDPGCAALAAALEAGTLRWLVTAAMRDEFARVLGYPTIVARLAQQARDAREVLAAFDARTERVDGVPPRAPCVCSDPDDQVFIDLAVARRARLLSKDRAVLALRKRLAAWGVVVS
;
A
#
# COMPACT_ATOMS: atom_id res chain seq x y z
N MET A 1 14.78 15.85 -14.89
CA MET A 1 13.92 14.66 -14.66
C MET A 1 13.78 14.52 -13.15
N SER A 2 12.67 14.97 -12.58
CA SER A 2 12.36 14.64 -11.19
C SER A 2 12.17 13.13 -11.12
N ALA A 3 12.99 12.43 -10.34
CA ALA A 3 12.82 10.99 -10.17
C ALA A 3 11.45 10.73 -9.52
N ASN A 4 10.68 9.79 -10.07
CA ASN A 4 9.43 9.37 -9.42
C ASN A 4 9.72 8.80 -8.04
N GLU A 5 9.04 9.36 -7.04
CA GLU A 5 9.16 8.90 -5.67
C GLU A 5 8.52 7.52 -5.52
N ALA A 6 9.26 6.56 -4.98
CA ALA A 6 8.73 5.25 -4.66
C ALA A 6 7.92 5.30 -3.37
N ILE A 7 6.73 4.71 -3.40
CA ILE A 7 5.84 4.61 -2.24
C ILE A 7 5.41 3.17 -2.00
N VAL A 8 5.13 2.84 -0.75
CA VAL A 8 4.45 1.62 -0.32
C VAL A 8 3.19 2.06 0.42
N LEU A 9 2.05 1.46 0.07
CA LEU A 9 0.77 1.67 0.75
C LEU A 9 0.45 0.43 1.57
N ASP A 10 -0.02 0.60 2.80
CA ASP A 10 -0.65 -0.48 3.54
C ASP A 10 -2.01 -0.87 2.91
N THR A 11 -2.60 -1.98 3.36
CA THR A 11 -3.89 -2.46 2.85
C THR A 11 -5.02 -1.45 3.08
N ASN A 12 -5.01 -0.70 4.18
CA ASN A 12 -6.07 0.26 4.51
C ASN A 12 -6.07 1.44 3.53
N ILE A 13 -4.91 2.03 3.26
CA ILE A 13 -4.75 3.09 2.27
C ILE A 13 -5.11 2.58 0.87
N ALA A 14 -4.74 1.33 0.53
CA ALA A 14 -5.11 0.73 -0.75
C ALA A 14 -6.64 0.58 -0.91
N LEU A 15 -7.34 0.18 0.15
CA LEU A 15 -8.80 0.11 0.17
C LEU A 15 -9.44 1.51 0.11
N ASP A 16 -8.91 2.48 0.84
CA ASP A 16 -9.39 3.87 0.80
C ASP A 16 -9.31 4.45 -0.61
N LEU A 17 -8.21 4.18 -1.29
CA LEU A 17 -7.94 4.63 -2.65
C LEU A 17 -8.83 3.93 -3.71
N LEU A 18 -9.08 2.63 -3.57
CA LEU A 18 -9.68 1.81 -4.64
C LEU A 18 -11.12 1.34 -4.38
N VAL A 19 -11.56 1.32 -3.12
CA VAL A 19 -12.86 0.77 -2.70
C VAL A 19 -13.72 1.83 -2.03
N PHE A 20 -13.18 2.63 -1.12
CA PHE A 20 -14.01 3.52 -0.31
C PHE A 20 -14.22 4.91 -0.92
N ASP A 21 -13.50 5.24 -1.99
CA ASP A 21 -13.48 6.57 -2.63
C ASP A 21 -13.18 7.68 -1.60
N ASP A 22 -12.22 7.42 -0.69
CA ASP A 22 -11.86 8.37 0.35
C ASP A 22 -11.34 9.68 -0.30
N PRO A 23 -12.00 10.84 -0.07
CA PRO A 23 -11.55 12.11 -0.63
C PRO A 23 -10.15 12.50 -0.13
N GLY A 24 -9.70 11.97 1.01
CA GLY A 24 -8.32 12.11 1.49
C GLY A 24 -7.27 11.49 0.56
N CYS A 25 -7.68 10.55 -0.30
CA CYS A 25 -6.80 9.92 -1.29
C CYS A 25 -6.76 10.66 -2.65
N ALA A 26 -7.50 11.76 -2.83
CA ALA A 26 -7.57 12.46 -4.12
C ALA A 26 -6.18 12.93 -4.63
N ALA A 27 -5.35 13.48 -3.73
CA ALA A 27 -3.99 13.88 -4.09
C ALA A 27 -3.07 12.69 -4.41
N LEU A 28 -3.25 11.57 -3.70
CA LEU A 28 -2.52 10.33 -3.95
C LEU A 28 -2.90 9.74 -5.31
N ALA A 29 -4.20 9.67 -5.62
CA ALA A 29 -4.71 9.20 -6.91
C ALA A 29 -4.13 10.02 -8.07
N ALA A 30 -4.22 11.36 -7.98
CA ALA A 30 -3.69 12.26 -9.00
C ALA A 30 -2.17 12.10 -9.19
N ALA A 31 -1.41 11.88 -8.11
CA ALA A 31 0.03 11.68 -8.18
C ALA A 31 0.43 10.33 -8.80
N LEU A 32 -0.37 9.27 -8.55
CA LEU A 32 -0.19 7.98 -9.21
C LEU A 32 -0.56 8.05 -10.71
N GLU A 33 -1.65 8.74 -11.06
CA GLU A 33 -2.09 8.94 -12.44
C GLU A 33 -1.13 9.81 -13.25
N ALA A 34 -0.61 10.87 -12.65
CA ALA A 34 0.44 11.69 -13.25
C ALA A 34 1.78 10.96 -13.36
N GLY A 35 1.89 9.78 -12.74
CA GLY A 35 3.12 9.02 -12.64
C GLY A 35 4.22 9.88 -12.02
N THR A 36 3.94 10.59 -10.92
CA THR A 36 4.96 11.24 -10.08
C THR A 36 5.31 10.38 -8.87
N LEU A 37 4.40 9.46 -8.51
CA LEU A 37 4.61 8.39 -7.54
C LEU A 37 4.65 7.03 -8.23
N ARG A 38 5.46 6.12 -7.69
CA ARG A 38 5.53 4.71 -8.07
C ARG A 38 5.12 3.86 -6.89
N TRP A 39 3.92 3.30 -6.94
CA TRP A 39 3.43 2.42 -5.88
C TRP A 39 4.04 1.02 -6.02
N LEU A 40 5.00 0.72 -5.17
CA LEU A 40 5.70 -0.57 -5.13
C LEU A 40 4.90 -1.59 -4.33
N VAL A 41 4.79 -2.81 -4.86
CA VAL A 41 4.13 -3.94 -4.20
C VAL A 41 4.88 -5.24 -4.41
N THR A 42 4.75 -6.18 -3.48
CA THR A 42 5.18 -7.58 -3.69
C THR A 42 4.04 -8.44 -4.20
N ALA A 43 4.37 -9.66 -4.65
CA ALA A 43 3.39 -10.71 -4.94
C ALA A 43 2.44 -10.95 -3.76
N ALA A 44 2.99 -11.12 -2.56
CA ALA A 44 2.24 -11.45 -1.35
C ALA A 44 1.26 -10.33 -0.97
N MET A 45 1.66 -9.06 -1.12
CA MET A 45 0.77 -7.92 -0.87
C MET A 45 -0.42 -7.90 -1.83
N ARG A 46 -0.19 -8.18 -3.12
CA ARG A 46 -1.27 -8.29 -4.11
C ARG A 46 -2.22 -9.44 -3.79
N ASP A 47 -1.68 -10.61 -3.43
CA ASP A 47 -2.49 -11.78 -3.11
C ASP A 47 -3.30 -11.56 -1.82
N GLU A 48 -2.75 -10.86 -0.83
CA GLU A 48 -3.49 -10.43 0.36
C GLU A 48 -4.60 -9.46 0.00
N PHE A 49 -4.32 -8.43 -0.81
CA PHE A 49 -5.34 -7.50 -1.27
C PHE A 49 -6.49 -8.23 -1.98
N ALA A 50 -6.19 -9.19 -2.86
CA ALA A 50 -7.19 -10.02 -3.52
C ALA A 50 -8.04 -10.85 -2.54
N ARG A 51 -7.44 -11.38 -1.46
CA ARG A 51 -8.18 -12.07 -0.39
C ARG A 51 -9.10 -11.11 0.36
N VAL A 52 -8.60 -9.94 0.72
CA VAL A 52 -9.36 -8.90 1.46
C VAL A 52 -10.57 -8.43 0.66
N LEU A 53 -10.47 -8.32 -0.67
CA LEU A 53 -11.62 -8.01 -1.54
C LEU A 53 -12.76 -9.05 -1.44
N GLY A 54 -12.46 -10.27 -0.98
CA GLY A 54 -13.44 -11.33 -0.72
C GLY A 54 -14.05 -11.30 0.68
N TYR A 55 -13.62 -10.42 1.59
CA TYR A 55 -14.17 -10.36 2.93
C TYR A 55 -15.61 -9.84 2.94
N PRO A 56 -16.52 -10.37 3.78
CA PRO A 56 -17.95 -10.04 3.72
C PRO A 56 -18.27 -8.54 3.76
N THR A 57 -17.52 -7.77 4.56
CA THR A 57 -17.67 -6.33 4.68
C THR A 57 -17.29 -5.59 3.39
N ILE A 58 -16.20 -6.01 2.75
CA ILE A 58 -15.73 -5.43 1.48
C ILE A 58 -16.67 -5.83 0.34
N VAL A 59 -17.08 -7.10 0.26
CA VAL A 59 -18.06 -7.57 -0.74
C VAL A 59 -19.36 -6.78 -0.64
N ALA A 60 -19.89 -6.57 0.57
CA ALA A 60 -21.09 -5.77 0.78
C ALA A 60 -20.90 -4.31 0.30
N ARG A 61 -19.73 -3.71 0.54
CA ARG A 61 -19.41 -2.36 0.06
C ARG A 61 -19.34 -2.29 -1.46
N LEU A 62 -18.66 -3.23 -2.10
CA LEU A 62 -18.55 -3.29 -3.57
C LEU A 62 -19.92 -3.45 -4.22
N ALA A 63 -20.79 -4.29 -3.66
CA ALA A 63 -22.16 -4.47 -4.15
C ALA A 63 -22.99 -3.18 -4.06
N GLN A 64 -22.87 -2.41 -2.97
CA GLN A 64 -23.54 -1.11 -2.83
C GLN A 64 -23.12 -0.10 -3.90
N GLN A 65 -21.91 -0.23 -4.43
CA GLN A 65 -21.33 0.66 -5.43
C GLN A 65 -21.36 0.07 -6.84
N ALA A 66 -22.03 -1.09 -7.03
CA ALA A 66 -22.09 -1.82 -8.29
C ALA A 66 -20.70 -2.09 -8.92
N ARG A 67 -19.69 -2.40 -8.11
CA ARG A 67 -18.32 -2.73 -8.54
C ARG A 67 -18.02 -4.22 -8.36
N ASP A 68 -17.24 -4.79 -9.28
CA ASP A 68 -16.71 -6.15 -9.15
C ASP A 68 -15.32 -6.14 -8.50
N ALA A 69 -15.03 -7.10 -7.61
CA ALA A 69 -13.71 -7.26 -6.99
C ALA A 69 -12.58 -7.42 -8.02
N ARG A 70 -12.85 -8.05 -9.17
CA ARG A 70 -11.90 -8.22 -10.28
C ARG A 70 -11.55 -6.88 -10.93
N GLU A 71 -12.51 -5.96 -11.03
CA GLU A 71 -12.25 -4.60 -11.56
C GLU A 71 -11.35 -3.82 -10.60
N VAL A 72 -11.60 -3.95 -9.29
CA VAL A 72 -10.76 -3.33 -8.25
C VAL A 72 -9.35 -3.92 -8.26
N LEU A 73 -9.21 -5.23 -8.40
CA LEU A 73 -7.90 -5.87 -8.49
C LEU A 73 -7.16 -5.48 -9.78
N ALA A 74 -7.85 -5.36 -10.90
CA ALA A 74 -7.25 -4.83 -12.14
C ALA A 74 -6.82 -3.37 -11.99
N ALA A 75 -7.60 -2.55 -11.27
CA ALA A 75 -7.27 -1.17 -10.95
C ALA A 75 -6.05 -1.05 -10.03
N PHE A 76 -5.87 -1.99 -9.10
CA PHE A 76 -4.65 -2.15 -8.30
C PHE A 76 -3.45 -2.51 -9.18
N ASP A 77 -3.59 -3.51 -10.06
CA ASP A 77 -2.51 -3.95 -10.94
C ASP A 77 -2.05 -2.86 -11.90
N ALA A 78 -2.98 -2.06 -12.43
CA ALA A 78 -2.65 -0.95 -13.34
C ALA A 78 -1.92 0.21 -12.67
N ARG A 79 -2.02 0.35 -11.34
CA ARG A 79 -1.44 1.47 -10.56
C ARG A 79 -0.17 1.07 -9.80
N THR A 80 0.19 -0.21 -9.81
CA THR A 80 1.29 -0.74 -9.01
C THR A 80 2.45 -1.20 -9.88
N GLU A 81 3.66 -1.08 -9.32
CA GLU A 81 4.88 -1.67 -9.86
C GLU A 81 5.28 -2.84 -8.97
N ARG A 82 5.29 -4.04 -9.56
CA ARG A 82 5.65 -5.27 -8.85
C ARG A 82 7.17 -5.32 -8.64
N VAL A 83 7.57 -5.53 -7.40
CA VAL A 83 8.95 -5.83 -7.01
C VAL A 83 9.09 -7.34 -6.90
N ASP A 84 10.06 -7.89 -7.62
CA ASP A 84 10.34 -9.32 -7.62
C ASP A 84 11.06 -9.76 -6.33
N GLY A 85 10.74 -10.98 -5.90
CA GLY A 85 11.30 -11.59 -4.71
C GLY A 85 10.66 -11.12 -3.41
N VAL A 86 11.09 -11.75 -2.32
CA VAL A 86 10.69 -11.38 -0.96
C VAL A 86 11.68 -10.32 -0.44
N PRO A 87 11.22 -9.13 -0.01
CA PRO A 87 12.10 -8.12 0.55
C PRO A 87 12.86 -8.68 1.77
N PRO A 88 14.14 -8.31 1.96
CA PRO A 88 14.86 -8.65 3.18
C PRO A 88 14.13 -8.11 4.41
N ARG A 89 14.18 -8.89 5.49
CA ARG A 89 13.59 -8.49 6.77
C ARG A 89 14.20 -7.20 7.27
N ALA A 90 13.36 -6.20 7.55
CA ALA A 90 13.80 -4.92 8.10
C ALA A 90 14.28 -5.08 9.55
N PRO A 91 15.27 -4.27 9.98
CA PRO A 91 15.69 -4.19 11.38
C PRO A 91 14.60 -3.64 12.32
N CYS A 92 13.60 -2.96 11.76
CA CYS A 92 12.42 -2.50 12.47
C CYS A 92 11.33 -3.57 12.43
N VAL A 93 11.10 -4.23 13.56
CA VAL A 93 10.02 -5.20 13.72
C VAL A 93 8.75 -4.49 14.19
N CYS A 94 7.66 -4.68 13.44
CA CYS A 94 6.31 -4.27 13.80
C CYS A 94 5.76 -5.15 14.90
N SER A 95 4.93 -4.58 15.76
CA SER A 95 4.15 -5.38 16.72
C SER A 95 3.02 -6.16 16.05
N ASP A 96 2.58 -5.71 14.87
CA ASP A 96 1.65 -6.46 14.01
C ASP A 96 2.46 -7.22 12.93
N PRO A 97 2.52 -8.56 12.99
CA PRO A 97 3.29 -9.34 12.02
C PRO A 97 2.74 -9.25 10.59
N ASP A 98 1.45 -8.96 10.40
CA ASP A 98 0.84 -8.88 9.07
C ASP A 98 1.29 -7.62 8.33
N ASP A 99 1.55 -6.53 9.06
CA ASP A 99 2.02 -5.26 8.50
C ASP A 99 3.51 -5.23 8.17
N GLN A 100 4.24 -6.26 8.59
CA GLN A 100 5.68 -6.26 8.47
C GLN A 100 6.19 -6.28 7.03
N VAL A 101 5.44 -6.87 6.10
CA VAL A 101 5.81 -6.91 4.68
C VAL A 101 5.92 -5.50 4.08
N PHE A 102 5.08 -4.55 4.53
CA PHE A 102 5.13 -3.17 4.07
C PHE A 102 6.40 -2.47 4.55
N ILE A 103 6.83 -2.76 5.78
CA ILE A 103 8.05 -2.22 6.36
C ILE A 103 9.28 -2.80 5.66
N ASP A 104 9.29 -4.12 5.46
CA ASP A 104 10.38 -4.83 4.77
C ASP A 104 10.57 -4.26 3.36
N LEU A 105 9.48 -4.09 2.61
CA LEU A 105 9.52 -3.48 1.28
C LEU A 105 9.99 -2.02 1.32
N ALA A 106 9.43 -1.20 2.22
CA ALA A 106 9.77 0.21 2.32
C ALA A 106 11.26 0.40 2.64
N VAL A 107 11.81 -0.37 3.58
CA VAL A 107 13.24 -0.32 3.94
C VAL A 107 14.11 -0.81 2.80
N ALA A 108 13.77 -1.95 2.18
CA ALA A 108 14.55 -2.52 1.09
C ALA A 108 14.64 -1.60 -0.14
N ARG A 109 13.60 -0.78 -0.38
CA ARG A 109 13.51 0.13 -1.53
C ARG A 109 13.74 1.60 -1.19
N ARG A 110 13.96 1.93 0.10
CA ARG A 110 13.97 3.31 0.62
C ARG A 110 12.77 4.13 0.14
N ALA A 111 11.61 3.47 0.13
CA ALA A 111 10.34 4.05 -0.30
C ALA A 111 9.63 4.72 0.87
N ARG A 112 8.83 5.75 0.60
CA ARG A 112 7.91 6.31 1.60
C ARG A 112 6.83 5.27 1.92
N LEU A 113 6.50 5.09 3.18
CA LEU A 113 5.40 4.23 3.62
C LEU A 113 4.21 5.09 4.04
N LEU A 114 3.09 4.93 3.36
CA LEU A 114 1.82 5.55 3.78
C LEU A 114 1.00 4.52 4.54
N SER A 115 0.57 4.86 5.75
CA SER A 115 -0.20 3.95 6.60
C SER A 115 -1.11 4.69 7.56
N LYS A 116 -2.29 4.11 7.82
CA LYS A 116 -3.21 4.55 8.88
C LYS A 116 -3.09 3.66 10.14
N ASP A 117 -2.32 2.58 10.08
CA ASP A 117 -2.18 1.63 11.18
C ASP A 117 -1.29 2.16 12.32
N ARG A 118 -1.72 1.95 13.56
CA ARG A 118 -1.02 2.48 14.73
C ARG A 118 0.31 1.78 15.02
N ALA A 119 0.39 0.47 14.80
CA ALA A 119 1.61 -0.30 14.97
C ALA A 119 2.68 0.13 13.95
N VAL A 120 2.28 0.37 12.70
CA VAL A 120 3.17 0.93 11.67
C VAL A 120 3.60 2.35 12.03
N LEU A 121 2.65 3.22 12.37
CA LEU A 121 2.93 4.62 12.71
C LEU A 121 3.85 4.75 13.94
N ALA A 122 3.77 3.82 14.90
CA ALA A 122 4.66 3.79 16.06
C ALA A 122 6.15 3.59 15.67
N LEU A 123 6.43 3.04 14.49
CA LEU A 123 7.79 2.84 13.98
C LEU A 123 8.38 4.04 13.24
N ARG A 124 7.62 5.12 13.00
CA ARG A 124 8.04 6.30 12.21
C ARG A 124 9.45 6.79 12.53
N LYS A 125 9.77 6.98 13.82
CA LYS A 125 11.10 7.46 14.25
C LYS A 125 12.23 6.46 13.96
N ARG A 126 11.96 5.17 14.14
CA ARG A 126 12.94 4.09 13.89
C ARG A 126 13.18 3.93 12.40
N LEU A 127 12.12 4.01 11.59
CA LEU A 127 12.18 3.89 10.14
C LEU A 127 12.86 5.08 9.46
N ALA A 128 12.76 6.28 10.04
CA ALA A 128 13.51 7.45 9.58
C ALA A 128 15.04 7.23 9.61
N ALA A 129 15.55 6.47 10.60
CA ALA A 129 16.98 6.11 10.66
C ALA A 129 17.43 5.21 9.49
N TRP A 130 16.49 4.59 8.78
CA TRP A 130 16.71 3.75 7.60
C TRP A 130 16.31 4.46 6.29
N GLY A 131 16.06 5.77 6.34
CA GLY A 131 15.68 6.56 5.16
C GLY A 131 14.24 6.36 4.70
N VAL A 132 13.39 5.76 5.53
CA VAL A 132 11.95 5.58 5.24
C VAL A 132 11.15 6.65 5.96
N VAL A 133 10.46 7.48 5.18
CA VAL A 133 9.45 8.40 5.71
C VAL A 133 8.14 7.63 5.88
N VAL A 134 7.51 7.76 7.06
CA VAL A 134 6.19 7.18 7.33
C VAL A 134 5.19 8.31 7.55
N SER A 135 4.15 8.38 6.73
CA SER A 135 3.11 9.41 6.80
C SER A 135 1.73 8.80 6.97
#